data_AF-A0A7R9HG92-F1
#
_entry.id   AF-A0A7R9HG92-F1
#
_cell.length_a   1.000
_cell.length_b   1.000
_cell.length_c   1.000
_cell.angle_alpha   90.00
_cell.angle_beta   90.00
_cell.angle_gamma   90.00
#
_symmetry.space_group_name_H-M   'P 1'
#
loop_
_entity.id
_entity.type
_entity.pdbx_description
1 polymer ?
#
loop_
_entity_poly.entity_id
_entity_poly.type
_entity_poly.pdbx_seq_one_letter_code
_entity_poly.pdbx_strand_id
1 'polypeptide(L)'
;MNAVEQEVAQFFSHQGNVHKLVGFLSLEEKKGKDKFNGYRFMMFKGLFRNFGDYHISYFLPHLERLVLDKHESSQRCAAEILAGEFG
;
A
#
# COMPACT_ATOMS: atom_id res chain seq x y z
N MET A 1 -10.66 16.18 -10.38
CA MET A 1 -9.37 16.16 -9.65
C MET A 1 -8.76 17.55 -9.65
N ASN A 2 -8.49 18.10 -8.47
CA ASN A 2 -7.70 19.33 -8.30
C ASN A 2 -6.20 19.04 -8.51
N ALA A 3 -5.34 20.08 -8.51
CA ALA A 3 -3.91 19.94 -8.74
C ALA A 3 -3.22 18.99 -7.74
N VAL A 4 -3.64 18.99 -6.47
CA VAL A 4 -3.09 18.10 -5.43
C VAL A 4 -3.48 16.65 -5.70
N GLU A 5 -4.75 16.40 -6.06
CA GLU A 5 -5.22 15.07 -6.41
C GLU A 5 -4.53 14.53 -7.67
N GLN A 6 -4.18 15.40 -8.62
CA GLN A 6 -3.43 15.02 -9.82
C GLN A 6 -2.02 14.52 -9.49
N GLU A 7 -1.29 15.20 -8.60
CA GLU A 7 0.03 14.75 -8.15
C GLU A 7 -0.03 13.36 -7.48
N VAL A 8 -1.02 13.16 -6.60
CA VAL A 8 -1.25 11.87 -5.95
C VAL A 8 -1.55 10.79 -6.98
N ALA A 9 -2.49 11.04 -7.89
CA ALA A 9 -2.85 10.06 -8.92
C ALA A 9 -1.67 9.73 -9.84
N GLN A 10 -0.88 10.72 -10.26
CA GLN A 10 0.32 10.49 -11.09
C GLN A 10 1.35 9.63 -10.36
N PHE A 11 1.55 9.86 -9.05
CA PHE A 11 2.46 9.04 -8.26
C PHE A 11 2.00 7.57 -8.20
N PHE A 12 0.74 7.32 -7.88
CA PHE A 12 0.20 5.97 -7.72
C PHE A 12 -0.15 5.26 -9.03
N SER A 13 -0.23 6.00 -10.14
CA SER A 13 -0.38 5.43 -11.49
C SER A 13 0.96 5.06 -12.15
N HIS A 14 2.07 5.14 -11.41
CA HIS A 14 3.39 4.79 -11.91
C HIS A 14 3.91 3.55 -11.19
N GLN A 15 3.97 2.41 -11.89
CA GLN A 15 4.37 1.11 -11.31
C GLN A 15 5.70 1.18 -10.56
N GLY A 16 6.69 1.92 -11.07
CA GLY A 16 7.99 2.07 -10.41
C GLY A 16 7.94 2.82 -9.08
N ASN A 17 6.98 3.73 -8.90
CA ASN A 17 6.79 4.45 -7.64
C ASN A 17 6.11 3.55 -6.62
N VAL A 18 5.04 2.88 -7.05
CA VAL A 18 4.32 1.89 -6.24
C VAL A 18 5.26 0.76 -5.79
N HIS A 19 6.09 0.24 -6.70
CA HIS A 19 7.08 -0.79 -6.38
C HIS A 19 8.06 -0.35 -5.28
N LYS A 20 8.63 0.86 -5.41
CA LYS A 20 9.56 1.41 -4.40
C LYS A 20 8.85 1.65 -3.07
N LEU A 21 7.64 2.22 -3.10
CA LEU A 21 6.84 2.47 -1.91
C LEU A 21 6.52 1.16 -1.18
N VAL A 22 5.95 0.18 -1.87
CA VAL A 22 5.60 -1.11 -1.27
C VAL A 22 6.83 -1.85 -0.78
N GLY A 23 7.93 -1.81 -1.54
CA GLY A 23 9.22 -2.36 -1.11
C GLY A 23 9.66 -1.76 0.23
N PHE A 24 9.66 -0.43 0.34
CA PHE A 24 9.98 0.27 1.59
C PHE A 24 9.03 -0.09 2.74
N LEU A 25 7.71 -0.10 2.49
CA LEU A 25 6.72 -0.39 3.54
C LEU A 25 6.76 -1.86 4.02
N SER A 26 7.23 -2.78 3.19
CA SER A 26 7.39 -4.21 3.54
C SER A 26 8.67 -4.52 4.33
N LEU A 27 9.57 -3.55 4.50
CA LEU A 27 10.74 -3.71 5.35
C LEU A 27 10.34 -3.83 6.82
N GLU A 28 11.05 -4.69 7.54
CA GLU A 28 10.95 -4.82 8.99
C GLU A 28 11.91 -3.82 9.64
N GLU A 29 11.37 -2.87 10.42
CA GLU A 29 12.18 -1.86 11.13
C GLU A 29 12.74 -2.44 12.44
N LYS A 30 11.94 -3.23 13.16
CA LYS A 30 12.35 -3.92 14.39
C LYS A 30 11.89 -5.37 14.35
N LYS A 31 12.87 -6.28 14.27
CA LYS A 31 12.62 -7.72 14.21
C LYS A 31 11.62 -8.20 15.28
N GLY A 32 10.46 -8.69 14.86
CA GLY A 32 9.39 -9.21 15.71
C GLY A 32 8.67 -8.19 16.60
N LYS A 33 8.79 -6.88 16.32
CA LYS A 33 8.10 -5.82 17.09
C LYS A 33 7.19 -4.94 16.24
N ASP A 34 7.31 -4.98 14.92
CA ASP A 34 6.49 -4.19 14.02
C ASP A 34 5.05 -4.70 14.08
N LYS A 35 4.11 -3.81 14.39
CA LYS A 35 2.67 -4.08 14.40
C LYS A 35 2.01 -3.37 13.25
N PHE A 36 0.80 -3.80 12.92
CA PHE A 36 -0.08 -3.08 11.99
C PHE A 36 -0.08 -1.58 12.29
N ASN A 37 0.24 -0.78 11.27
CA ASN A 37 0.37 0.66 11.43
C ASN A 37 -0.91 1.38 10.97
N GLY A 38 -1.67 1.91 11.93
CA GLY A 38 -2.90 2.65 11.67
C GLY A 38 -2.74 3.87 10.76
N TYR A 39 -1.57 4.53 10.75
CA TYR A 39 -1.31 5.65 9.84
C TYR A 39 -1.14 5.19 8.39
N ARG A 40 -0.50 4.03 8.17
CA ARG A 40 -0.36 3.45 6.83
C ARG A 40 -1.72 3.01 6.30
N PHE A 41 -2.51 2.34 7.13
CA PHE A 41 -3.90 2.04 6.81
C PHE A 41 -4.69 3.29 6.42
N MET A 42 -4.62 4.37 7.23
CA MET A 42 -5.37 5.59 6.96
C MET A 42 -4.95 6.25 5.64
N MET A 43 -3.66 6.16 5.28
CA MET A 43 -3.14 6.60 3.98
C MET A 43 -3.76 5.81 2.82
N PHE A 44 -3.76 4.47 2.88
CA PHE A 44 -4.37 3.63 1.84
C PHE A 44 -5.88 3.82 1.78
N LYS A 45 -6.56 3.90 2.92
CA LYS A 45 -7.99 4.21 2.99
C LYS A 45 -8.32 5.54 2.33
N GLY A 46 -7.50 6.57 2.56
CA GLY A 46 -7.65 7.87 1.90
C GLY A 46 -7.44 7.77 0.38
N LEU A 47 -6.43 7.02 -0.06
CA LEU A 47 -6.15 6.80 -1.48
C LEU A 47 -7.34 6.13 -2.18
N PHE A 48 -7.80 4.98 -1.68
CA PHE A 48 -8.88 4.24 -2.32
C PHE A 48 -10.24 4.96 -2.19
N ARG A 49 -10.51 5.65 -1.08
CA ARG A 49 -11.73 6.45 -0.94
C ARG A 49 -11.79 7.62 -1.92
N ASN A 50 -10.67 8.29 -2.18
CA ASN A 50 -10.65 9.50 -3.01
C ASN A 50 -10.56 9.17 -4.52
N PHE A 51 -9.96 8.03 -4.88
CA PHE A 51 -9.70 7.67 -6.28
C PHE A 51 -10.40 6.38 -6.74
N GLY A 52 -11.15 5.73 -5.86
CA GLY A 52 -11.80 4.46 -6.12
C GLY A 52 -10.82 3.31 -6.34
N ASP A 53 -11.25 2.35 -7.15
CA ASP A 53 -10.50 1.15 -7.51
C ASP A 53 -9.40 1.41 -8.56
N TYR A 54 -9.32 2.61 -9.13
CA TYR A 54 -8.40 2.93 -10.22
C TYR A 54 -6.93 2.54 -9.93
N HIS A 55 -6.47 2.75 -8.71
CA HIS A 55 -5.09 2.46 -8.32
C HIS A 55 -4.85 1.00 -7.92
N ILE A 56 -5.89 0.20 -7.64
CA ILE A 56 -5.72 -1.16 -7.10
C ILE A 56 -4.92 -2.06 -8.05
N SER A 57 -5.11 -1.86 -9.36
CA SER A 57 -4.42 -2.60 -10.41
C SER A 57 -2.88 -2.50 -10.32
N TYR A 58 -2.35 -1.36 -9.87
CA TYR A 58 -0.91 -1.16 -9.68
C TYR A 58 -0.39 -1.86 -8.43
N PHE A 59 -1.25 -2.10 -7.42
CA PHE A 59 -0.91 -2.82 -6.20
C PHE A 59 -1.05 -4.34 -6.32
N LEU A 60 -1.93 -4.84 -7.19
CA LEU A 60 -2.23 -6.27 -7.31
C LEU A 60 -1.00 -7.18 -7.45
N PRO A 61 -0.04 -6.92 -8.37
CA PRO A 61 1.15 -7.77 -8.48
C PRO A 61 2.02 -7.77 -7.21
N HIS A 62 1.99 -6.67 -6.45
CA HIS A 62 2.70 -6.57 -5.20
C HIS A 62 1.97 -7.28 -4.07
N LEU A 63 0.64 -7.18 -4.02
CA LEU A 63 -0.20 -7.87 -3.05
C LEU A 63 -0.07 -9.39 -3.20
N GLU A 64 -0.16 -9.92 -4.42
CA GLU A 64 0.06 -11.35 -4.71
C GLU A 64 1.41 -11.85 -4.18
N ARG A 65 2.48 -11.09 -4.44
CA ARG A 65 3.82 -11.41 -3.91
C ARG A 65 3.86 -11.36 -2.38
N LEU A 66 3.28 -10.33 -1.77
CA LEU A 66 3.34 -10.11 -0.32
C LEU A 66 2.55 -11.16 0.46
N VAL A 67 1.39 -11.61 -0.03
CA VAL A 67 0.57 -12.62 0.66
C VAL A 67 1.16 -14.03 0.57
N LEU A 68 1.94 -14.32 -0.48
CA LEU A 68 2.66 -15.59 -0.63
C LEU A 68 3.98 -15.64 0.14
N ASP A 69 4.47 -14.49 0.60
CA ASP A 69 5.70 -14.38 1.37
C ASP A 69 5.49 -14.89 2.81
N LYS A 70 6.52 -15.54 3.37
CA LYS A 70 6.50 -16.09 4.73
C LYS A 70 6.91 -15.08 5.80
N HIS A 71 7.45 -13.92 5.40
CA HIS A 71 7.85 -12.89 6.35
C HIS A 71 6.63 -12.14 6.90
N GLU A 72 6.58 -11.99 8.22
CA GLU A 72 5.51 -11.27 8.92
C GLU A 72 5.39 -9.82 8.42
N SER A 73 6.52 -9.16 8.11
CA SER A 73 6.52 -7.80 7.58
C SER A 73 5.85 -7.69 6.20
N SER A 74 6.00 -8.70 5.33
CA SER A 74 5.33 -8.76 4.03
C SER A 74 3.82 -8.91 4.21
N GLN A 75 3.38 -9.84 5.06
CA GLN A 75 1.96 -10.09 5.31
C GLN A 75 1.29 -8.90 6.02
N ARG A 76 1.98 -8.25 6.96
CA ARG A 76 1.55 -7.02 7.60
C ARG A 76 1.36 -5.89 6.58
N CYS A 77 2.32 -5.71 5.68
CA CYS A 77 2.21 -4.70 4.62
C CYS A 77 1.01 -4.98 3.70
N ALA A 78 0.77 -6.23 3.31
CA ALA A 78 -0.42 -6.60 2.54
C ALA A 78 -1.71 -6.30 3.31
N ALA A 79 -1.76 -6.62 4.60
CA ALA A 79 -2.92 -6.34 5.45
C ALA A 79 -3.20 -4.83 5.57
N GLU A 80 -2.17 -3.99 5.71
CA GLU A 80 -2.31 -2.52 5.77
C GLU A 80 -2.92 -1.93 4.49
N ILE A 81 -2.53 -2.46 3.32
CA ILE A 81 -3.07 -2.04 2.01
C ILE A 81 -4.51 -2.53 1.85
N LEU A 82 -4.76 -3.82 2.05
CA LEU A 82 -6.07 -4.44 1.86
C LEU A 82 -7.12 -3.90 2.84
N ALA A 83 -6.74 -3.62 4.08
CA ALA A 83 -7.62 -2.97 5.04
C ALA A 83 -8.05 -1.58 4.56
N GLY A 84 -7.20 -0.86 3.83
CA GLY A 84 -7.53 0.45 3.26
C GLY A 84 -8.63 0.38 2.19
N GLU A 85 -8.66 -0.70 1.39
CA GLU A 85 -9.67 -0.91 0.35
C GLU A 85 -10.99 -1.45 0.93
N PHE A 86 -10.90 -2.44 1.82
CA PHE A 86 -12.07 -3.22 2.28
C PHE A 86 -12.56 -2.88 3.70
N GLY A 87 -12.02 -1.85 4.37
CA GLY A 87 -12.30 -1.53 5.77
C GLY A 87 -12.71 -0.09 6.10
#